data_AF-A0A498GY69-F1
#
_entry.id   AF-A0A498GY69-F1
#
_cell.length_a   1.000
_cell.length_b   1.000
_cell.length_c   1.000
_cell.angle_alpha   90.00
_cell.angle_beta   90.00
_cell.angle_gamma   90.00
#
_symmetry.space_group_name_H-M   'P 1'
#
loop_
_entity.id
_entity.type
_entity.pdbx_description
1 polymer ?
#
loop_
_entity_poly.entity_id
_entity_poly.type
_entity_poly.pdbx_seq_one_letter_code
_entity_poly.pdbx_strand_id
1 'polypeptide(L)' 'MGIKPSYIKNLGEELMEKHGEKFSNNFDENKHAVLEAAVIDSKRVRNRVAGYISRKINRRRR' A
#
# COMPACT_ATOMS: atom_id res chain seq x y z
N MET A 1 -3.08 -9.85 -16.59
CA MET A 1 -2.35 -9.21 -15.47
C MET A 1 -2.36 -10.16 -14.28
N GLY A 2 -1.21 -10.54 -13.74
CA GLY A 2 -1.14 -11.53 -12.66
C GLY A 2 -1.75 -11.02 -11.35
N ILE A 3 -2.33 -11.95 -10.57
CA ILE A 3 -2.84 -11.66 -9.23
C ILE A 3 -1.67 -11.19 -8.35
N LYS A 4 -1.88 -10.13 -7.55
CA LYS A 4 -0.87 -9.70 -6.56
C LYS A 4 -0.64 -10.86 -5.57
N PRO A 5 0.61 -11.27 -5.32
CA PRO A 5 0.95 -12.26 -4.29
C PRO A 5 0.32 -11.92 -2.94
N SER A 6 0.06 -12.95 -2.14
CA SER A 6 -0.51 -12.83 -0.79
C SER A 6 0.29 -11.86 0.09
N TYR A 7 1.63 -11.96 0.10
CA TYR A 7 2.48 -11.10 0.93
C TYR A 7 2.26 -9.59 0.67
N ILE A 8 1.94 -9.19 -0.57
CA ILE A 8 1.69 -7.79 -0.92
C ILE A 8 0.35 -7.33 -0.33
N LYS A 9 -0.65 -8.22 -0.37
CA LYS A 9 -1.97 -7.93 0.19
C LYS A 9 -1.86 -7.85 1.70
N ASN A 10 -1.29 -8.88 2.34
CA ASN A 10 -1.14 -8.95 3.79
C ASN A 10 -0.38 -7.75 4.34
N LEU A 11 0.78 -7.42 3.77
CA LEU A 11 1.56 -6.25 4.19
C LEU A 11 0.77 -4.95 3.98
N GLY A 12 0.09 -4.81 2.84
CA GLY A 12 -0.75 -3.64 2.60
C GLY A 12 -1.93 -3.52 3.56
N GLU A 13 -2.50 -4.62 4.02
CA GLU A 13 -3.57 -4.63 5.03
C GLU A 13 -3.05 -4.27 6.40
N GLU A 14 -1.95 -4.89 6.83
CA GLU A 14 -1.30 -4.60 8.10
C GLU A 14 -0.90 -3.13 8.20
N LEU A 15 -0.31 -2.58 7.13
CA LEU A 15 0.04 -1.16 7.09
C LEU A 15 -1.19 -0.26 7.21
N MET A 16 -2.29 -0.60 6.53
CA MET A 16 -3.54 0.16 6.64
C MET A 16 -4.22 0.04 8.00
N GLU A 17 -4.03 -1.07 8.72
CA GLU A 17 -4.53 -1.25 10.08
C GLU A 17 -3.73 -0.43 11.09
N LYS A 18 -2.40 -0.43 10.97
CA LYS A 18 -1.50 0.29 11.90
C LYS A 18 -1.37 1.78 11.62
N HIS A 19 -1.44 2.17 10.35
CA HIS A 19 -1.15 3.53 9.89
C HIS A 19 -2.19 4.05 8.89
N GLY A 20 -3.43 3.59 9.01
CA GLY A 20 -4.52 3.91 8.06
C GLY A 20 -4.70 5.40 7.74
N GLU A 21 -4.50 6.26 8.73
CA GLU A 21 -4.65 7.72 8.62
C GLU A 21 -3.59 8.38 7.74
N LYS A 22 -2.42 7.75 7.57
CA LYS A 22 -1.32 8.27 6.74
C LYS A 22 -1.53 8.01 5.25
N PHE A 23 -2.49 7.16 4.89
CA PHE A 23 -2.71 6.77 3.50
C PHE A 23 -3.83 7.59 2.86
N SER A 24 -3.61 7.99 1.61
CA SER A 24 -4.55 8.79 0.83
C SER A 24 -4.98 8.07 -0.45
N ASN A 25 -5.72 8.76 -1.32
CA ASN A 25 -6.04 8.27 -2.66
C ASN A 25 -4.91 8.48 -3.68
N ASN A 26 -3.84 9.17 -3.30
CA ASN A 26 -2.70 9.48 -4.16
C ASN A 26 -1.63 8.38 -4.06
N PHE A 27 -1.19 7.87 -5.21
CA PHE A 27 -0.18 6.82 -5.26
C PHE A 27 1.19 7.27 -4.74
N ASP A 28 1.62 8.50 -5.06
CA ASP A 28 2.93 8.98 -4.67
C ASP A 28 3.01 9.25 -3.17
N GLU A 29 1.98 9.84 -2.58
CA GLU A 29 1.86 9.99 -1.13
C GLU A 29 1.90 8.63 -0.43
N ASN A 30 1.14 7.65 -0.92
CA ASN A 30 1.15 6.30 -0.38
C ASN A 30 2.51 5.61 -0.50
N LYS A 31 3.29 5.89 -1.56
CA LYS A 31 4.65 5.35 -1.72
C LYS A 31 5.58 5.89 -0.64
N HIS A 32 5.45 7.17 -0.28
CA HIS A 32 6.20 7.78 0.82
C HIS A 32 5.73 7.24 2.18
N ALA A 33 4.42 7.16 2.43
CA ALA A 33 3.87 6.59 3.65
C ALA A 33 4.30 5.12 3.86
N VAL A 34 4.36 4.31 2.80
CA VAL A 34 4.86 2.92 2.87
C VAL A 34 6.34 2.88 3.27
N LEU A 35 7.17 3.83 2.82
CA LEU A 35 8.59 3.88 3.20
C LEU A 35 8.79 4.25 4.67
N GLU A 36 7.95 5.17 5.17
CA GLU A 36 8.00 5.56 6.58
C GLU A 36 7.47 4.44 7.49
N ALA A 37 6.48 3.68 7.01
CA ALA A 37 5.83 2.66 7.81
C ALA A 37 6.54 1.29 7.77
N ALA A 38 7.34 1.00 6.74
CA ALA A 38 8.07 -0.26 6.63
C ALA A 38 9.38 -0.13 5.85
N VAL A 39 10.40 -0.85 6.31
CA VAL A 39 11.66 -1.05 5.57
C VAL A 39 11.43 -2.09 4.48
N ILE A 40 11.33 -1.63 3.23
CA ILE A 40 11.15 -2.49 2.04
C ILE A 40 12.30 -2.25 1.08
N ASP A 41 13.19 -3.24 0.94
CA ASP A 41 14.38 -3.12 0.10
C ASP A 41 14.03 -3.04 -1.40
N SER A 42 12.98 -3.74 -1.82
CA SER A 42 12.60 -3.80 -3.22
C SER A 42 11.66 -2.66 -3.63
N LYS A 43 12.14 -1.77 -4.51
CA LYS A 43 11.30 -0.77 -5.21
C LYS A 43 10.04 -1.38 -5.82
N ARG A 44 10.15 -2.58 -6.41
CA ARG A 44 9.01 -3.28 -7.03
C ARG A 44 7.98 -3.68 -5.99
N VAL A 45 8.39 -4.21 -4.84
CA VAL A 45 7.48 -4.59 -3.76
C VAL A 45 6.79 -3.37 -3.19
N ARG A 46 7.55 -2.33 -2.83
CA ARG A 46 7.01 -1.05 -2.32
C ARG A 46 5.93 -0.49 -3.24
N ASN A 47 6.20 -0.39 -4.53
CA ASN A 47 5.25 0.18 -5.49
C ASN A 47 3.98 -0.68 -5.61
N ARG A 48 4.09 -2.01 -5.52
CA ARG A 48 2.93 -2.91 -5.58
C ARG A 48 2.07 -2.82 -4.32
N VAL A 49 2.68 -2.61 -3.15
CA VAL A 49 2.01 -2.38 -1.86
C VAL A 49 1.29 -1.03 -1.88
N ALA A 50 1.99 0.07 -2.23
CA ALA A 50 1.37 1.39 -2.36
C ALA A 50 0.19 1.39 -3.35
N GLY A 51 0.34 0.69 -4.48
CA GLY A 51 -0.74 0.51 -5.45
C GLY A 51 -1.86 -0.44 -4.99
N TYR A 52 -1.63 -1.30 -3.99
CA TYR A 52 -2.70 -2.08 -3.35
C TYR A 52 -3.51 -1.20 -2.41
N ILE A 53 -2.83 -0.43 -1.55
CA ILE A 53 -3.41 0.50 -0.59
C ILE A 53 -4.27 1.55 -1.32
N SER A 54 -3.71 2.21 -2.34
CA SER A 54 -4.43 3.21 -3.14
C SER A 54 -5.73 2.67 -3.74
N ARG A 55 -5.70 1.42 -4.25
CA ARG A 55 -6.89 0.76 -4.82
C ARG A 55 -7.93 0.44 -3.73
N LYS A 56 -7.51 0.03 -2.53
CA LYS A 56 -8.41 -0.28 -1.41
C LYS A 56 -9.10 0.99 -0.89
N ILE A 57 -8.36 2.09 -0.75
CA ILE A 57 -8.89 3.40 -0.33
C ILE A 57 -9.89 3.94 -1.36
N ASN A 58 -9.54 3.92 -2.65
CA ASN A 58 -10.45 4.37 -3.71
C ASN A 58 -11.72 3.53 -3.80
N ARG A 59 -11.66 2.23 -3.46
CA ARG A 59 -12.85 1.37 -3.39
C ARG A 59 -13.73 1.70 -2.19
N ARG A 60 -13.17 2.03 -1.02
CA ARG A 60 -13.94 2.40 0.19
C ARG A 60 -14.69 3.74 0.05
N ARG A 61 -14.25 4.62 -0.84
CA ARG A 61 -14.90 5.92 -1.11
C ARG A 61 -16.08 5.85 -2.08
N ARG A 62 -16.28 4.73 -2.77
CA ARG A 62 -17.45 4.47 -3.61
C ARG A 62 -18.51 3.75 -2.81
#